data_AF-A0A2N0L613-F1
#
_entry.id   AF-A0A2N0L613-F1
#
_cell.length_a   1.000
_cell.length_b   1.000
_cell.length_c   1.000
_cell.angle_alpha   90.00
_cell.angle_beta   90.00
_cell.angle_gamma   90.00
#
_symmetry.space_group_name_H-M   'P 1'
#
loop_
_entity.id
_entity.type
_entity.pdbx_description
1 polymer ?
#
loop_
_entity_poly.entity_id
_entity_poly.type
_entity_poly.pdbx_seq_one_letter_code
_entity_poly.pdbx_strand_id
1 'polypeptide(L)'
;MPDEQDERVNGERNQGGLSRAVDAVLGDAASRLRDILERIAPALKPFPPFLNMVSVQAVELDPPTRPTEDRGCVVVAPDGTICSLDLRLIAGAPGETDSGQVVELLELDLPPEEYMVYATEAIRWLRDEMRRRGLSG
;
A
#
# COMPACT_ATOMS: atom_id res chain seq x y z
N MET A 1 -52.59 20.73 -3.02
CA MET A 1 -51.13 20.87 -3.23
C MET A 1 -50.49 19.89 -2.27
N PRO A 2 -50.01 18.70 -2.71
CA PRO A 2 -49.27 17.80 -1.84
C PRO A 2 -47.87 18.35 -1.57
N ASP A 3 -47.38 18.05 -0.38
CA ASP A 3 -46.26 18.67 0.30
C ASP A 3 -44.89 18.40 -0.35
N GLU A 4 -44.20 19.47 -0.78
CA GLU A 4 -42.80 19.47 -1.26
C GLU A 4 -41.77 19.04 -0.19
N GLN A 5 -42.21 18.74 1.03
CA GLN A 5 -41.36 18.35 2.16
C GLN A 5 -41.10 16.83 2.20
N ASP A 6 -41.97 16.01 1.59
CA ASP A 6 -41.87 14.53 1.65
C ASP A 6 -40.81 13.97 0.68
N GLU A 7 -40.59 14.63 -0.47
CA GLU A 7 -39.55 14.23 -1.43
C GLU A 7 -38.12 14.50 -0.94
N ARG A 8 -37.90 15.54 -0.13
CA ARG A 8 -36.57 15.89 0.38
C ARG A 8 -36.04 14.87 1.38
N VAL A 9 -36.90 14.39 2.27
CA VAL A 9 -36.55 13.40 3.32
C VAL A 9 -36.31 12.00 2.72
N ASN A 10 -36.94 11.69 1.58
CA ASN A 10 -36.70 10.41 0.89
C ASN A 10 -35.39 10.41 0.08
N GLY A 11 -35.00 11.55 -0.48
CA GLY A 11 -33.72 11.72 -1.18
C GLY A 11 -32.50 11.55 -0.26
N GLU A 12 -32.54 12.11 0.94
CA GLU A 12 -31.43 12.05 1.91
C GLU A 12 -31.22 10.64 2.50
N ARG A 13 -32.30 9.90 2.77
CA ARG A 13 -32.22 8.51 3.27
C ARG A 13 -31.66 7.55 2.22
N ASN A 14 -31.99 7.74 0.95
CA ASN A 14 -31.50 6.90 -0.13
C ASN A 14 -30.01 7.20 -0.47
N GLN A 15 -29.60 8.47 -0.39
CA GLN A 15 -28.19 8.89 -0.57
C GLN A 15 -27.26 8.36 0.53
N GLY A 16 -27.70 8.37 1.79
CA GLY A 16 -26.94 7.79 2.91
C GLY A 16 -26.80 6.26 2.83
N GLY A 17 -27.80 5.58 2.25
CA GLY A 17 -27.74 4.15 1.96
C GLY A 17 -26.73 3.82 0.85
N LEU A 18 -26.71 4.61 -0.22
CA LEU A 18 -25.77 4.44 -1.34
C LEU A 18 -24.31 4.69 -0.91
N SER A 19 -24.03 5.76 -0.17
CA SER A 19 -22.67 6.07 0.30
C SER A 19 -22.10 4.94 1.14
N ARG A 20 -22.87 4.40 2.10
CA ARG A 20 -22.43 3.27 2.93
C ARG A 20 -22.19 2.01 2.11
N ALA A 21 -23.03 1.75 1.10
CA ALA A 21 -22.84 0.62 0.21
C ALA A 21 -21.53 0.77 -0.60
N VAL A 22 -21.21 1.98 -1.05
CA VAL A 22 -19.94 2.28 -1.72
C VAL A 22 -18.76 2.03 -0.76
N ASP A 23 -18.79 2.60 0.45
CA ASP A 23 -17.72 2.44 1.44
C ASP A 23 -17.48 0.96 1.78
N ALA A 24 -18.54 0.17 1.93
CA ALA A 24 -18.46 -1.26 2.20
C ALA A 24 -17.78 -2.03 1.05
N VAL A 25 -18.15 -1.73 -0.21
CA VAL A 25 -17.53 -2.38 -1.38
C VAL A 25 -16.06 -2.02 -1.51
N LEU A 26 -15.69 -0.76 -1.30
CA LEU A 26 -14.30 -0.31 -1.35
C LEU A 26 -13.47 -0.96 -0.24
N GLY A 27 -14.01 -1.02 0.99
CA GLY A 27 -13.38 -1.69 2.12
C GLY A 27 -13.15 -3.19 1.88
N ASP A 28 -14.17 -3.89 1.38
CA ASP A 28 -14.08 -5.31 1.04
C ASP A 28 -13.05 -5.59 -0.05
N ALA A 29 -13.00 -4.73 -1.08
CA ALA A 29 -12.03 -4.86 -2.16
C ALA A 29 -10.59 -4.64 -1.65
N ALA A 30 -10.36 -3.60 -0.85
CA ALA A 30 -9.06 -3.33 -0.22
C ALA A 30 -8.62 -4.50 0.68
N SER A 31 -9.53 -5.04 1.49
CA SER A 31 -9.27 -6.20 2.35
C SER A 31 -8.82 -7.42 1.56
N ARG A 32 -9.50 -7.74 0.46
CA ARG A 32 -9.13 -8.88 -0.41
C ARG A 32 -7.77 -8.69 -1.08
N LEU A 33 -7.38 -7.46 -1.43
CA LEU A 33 -6.04 -7.20 -1.96
C LEU A 33 -4.97 -7.37 -0.88
N ARG A 34 -5.26 -6.98 0.36
CA ARG A 34 -4.38 -7.22 1.52
C ARG A 34 -4.11 -8.71 1.72
N ASP A 35 -5.17 -9.52 1.75
CA ASP A 35 -5.06 -10.98 1.86
C ASP A 35 -4.19 -11.59 0.75
N ILE A 36 -4.23 -11.01 -0.46
CA ILE A 36 -3.39 -11.46 -1.58
C ILE A 36 -1.93 -11.09 -1.35
N LEU A 37 -1.64 -9.87 -0.90
CA LEU A 37 -0.28 -9.41 -0.62
C LEU A 37 0.38 -10.23 0.49
N GLU A 38 -0.34 -10.48 1.59
CA GLU A 38 0.10 -11.30 2.72
C GLU A 38 0.43 -12.74 2.32
N ARG A 39 -0.07 -13.21 1.16
CA ARG A 39 0.21 -14.54 0.62
C ARG A 39 1.34 -14.54 -0.40
N ILE A 40 1.37 -13.54 -1.28
CA ILE A 40 2.34 -13.46 -2.38
C ILE A 40 3.70 -12.99 -1.88
N ALA A 41 3.75 -11.95 -1.05
CA ALA A 41 5.02 -11.36 -0.62
C ALA A 41 5.90 -12.37 0.15
N PRO A 42 5.39 -13.13 1.14
CA PRO A 42 6.20 -14.12 1.85
C PRO A 42 6.66 -15.32 0.99
N ALA A 43 6.03 -15.56 -0.17
CA ALA A 43 6.41 -16.63 -1.08
C ALA A 43 7.71 -16.31 -1.84
N LEU A 44 8.07 -15.03 -1.97
CA LEU A 44 9.31 -14.58 -2.60
C LEU A 44 10.46 -14.61 -1.59
N LYS A 45 11.20 -15.73 -1.55
CA LYS A 45 12.39 -15.89 -0.69
C LYS A 45 13.66 -16.08 -1.54
N PRO A 46 14.69 -15.21 -1.38
CA PRO A 46 14.70 -13.98 -0.58
C PRO A 46 13.76 -12.91 -1.16
N PHE A 47 13.21 -12.04 -0.32
CA PHE A 47 12.39 -10.93 -0.82
C PHE A 47 13.27 -9.94 -1.60
N PRO A 48 12.78 -9.32 -2.69
CA PRO A 48 13.57 -8.39 -3.49
C PRO A 48 14.13 -7.21 -2.69
N PRO A 49 15.33 -6.73 -3.06
CA PRO A 49 15.94 -5.58 -2.39
C PRO A 49 15.38 -4.26 -2.90
N PHE A 50 15.40 -3.23 -2.04
CA PHE A 50 15.06 -1.86 -2.39
C PHE A 50 16.18 -1.23 -3.21
N LEU A 51 15.93 -0.83 -4.47
CA LEU A 51 16.90 -0.15 -5.36
C LEU A 51 18.33 -0.77 -5.36
N ASN A 52 18.42 -2.10 -5.35
CA ASN A 52 19.68 -2.88 -5.27
C ASN A 52 20.45 -2.77 -3.92
N MET A 53 19.87 -2.16 -2.89
CA MET A 53 20.37 -2.20 -1.52
C MET A 53 20.13 -3.59 -0.92
N VAL A 54 21.16 -4.44 -0.90
CA VAL A 54 21.05 -5.81 -0.36
C VAL A 54 20.61 -5.83 1.11
N SER A 55 20.92 -4.78 1.87
CA SER A 55 20.55 -4.63 3.28
C SER A 55 19.07 -4.34 3.53
N VAL A 56 18.30 -3.95 2.51
CA VAL A 56 16.91 -3.52 2.65
C VAL A 56 16.03 -4.36 1.72
N GLN A 57 15.14 -5.15 2.30
CA GLN A 57 14.17 -5.95 1.55
C GLN A 57 12.83 -5.22 1.50
N ALA A 58 12.63 -4.44 0.44
CA ALA A 58 11.39 -3.76 0.16
C ALA A 58 11.32 -3.45 -1.34
N VAL A 59 10.12 -3.34 -1.90
CA VAL A 59 9.93 -2.98 -3.30
C VAL A 59 9.24 -1.63 -3.37
N GLU A 60 9.87 -0.67 -4.04
CA GLU A 60 9.28 0.65 -4.32
C GLU A 60 8.04 0.53 -5.20
N LEU A 61 6.99 1.27 -4.84
CA LEU A 61 5.73 1.35 -5.55
C LEU A 61 5.59 2.73 -6.18
N ASP A 62 5.54 2.78 -7.51
CA ASP A 62 5.40 4.03 -8.28
C ASP A 62 4.16 3.96 -9.18
N PRO A 63 2.94 4.02 -8.61
CA PRO A 63 1.73 3.89 -9.39
C PRO A 63 1.57 5.04 -10.39
N PRO A 64 1.10 4.74 -11.62
CA PRO A 64 0.94 5.74 -12.68
C PRO A 64 -0.04 6.85 -12.30
N THR A 65 -0.98 6.53 -11.40
CA THR A 65 -1.85 7.51 -10.74
C THR A 65 -1.35 7.70 -9.32
N ARG A 66 -0.56 8.75 -9.10
CA ARG A 66 -0.07 9.09 -7.77
C ARG A 66 -1.24 9.57 -6.90
N PRO A 67 -1.35 9.09 -5.65
CA PRO A 67 -2.33 9.62 -4.70
C PRO A 67 -2.17 11.12 -4.49
N THR A 68 -3.23 11.74 -3.97
CA THR A 68 -3.30 13.19 -3.76
C THR A 68 -2.33 13.69 -2.70
N GLU A 69 -1.97 12.84 -1.73
CA GLU A 69 -1.04 13.14 -0.66
C GLU A 69 0.38 12.63 -1.00
N ASP A 70 1.40 13.45 -0.76
CA ASP A 70 2.79 13.02 -0.91
C ASP A 70 3.21 12.15 0.28
N ARG A 71 3.28 10.83 0.07
CA ARG A 71 3.59 9.84 1.11
C ARG A 71 5.08 9.46 1.17
N GLY A 72 5.94 10.20 0.46
CA GLY A 72 7.36 9.88 0.33
C GLY A 72 7.57 8.60 -0.49
N CYS A 73 8.59 7.83 -0.12
CA CYS A 73 8.89 6.55 -0.76
C CYS A 73 7.94 5.47 -0.22
N VAL A 74 6.96 5.05 -1.02
CA VAL A 74 6.04 3.98 -0.64
C VAL A 74 6.58 2.65 -1.13
N VAL A 75 6.58 1.65 -0.26
CA VAL A 75 7.11 0.32 -0.53
C VAL A 75 6.16 -0.77 -0.08
N VAL A 76 6.29 -1.96 -0.67
CA VAL A 76 5.76 -3.20 -0.09
C VAL A 76 6.89 -3.98 0.61
N ALA A 77 6.62 -4.38 1.84
CA ALA A 77 7.53 -5.12 2.70
C ALA A 77 7.40 -6.65 2.50
N PRO A 78 8.33 -7.47 3.06
CA PRO A 78 8.35 -8.92 2.84
C PRO A 78 7.14 -9.69 3.35
N ASP A 79 6.40 -9.11 4.29
CA ASP A 79 5.15 -9.61 4.85
C ASP A 79 3.92 -9.19 4.03
N GLY A 80 4.08 -8.32 3.04
CA GLY A 80 3.00 -7.77 2.23
C GLY A 80 2.45 -6.43 2.73
N THR A 81 2.96 -5.91 3.85
CA THR A 81 2.56 -4.62 4.40
C THR A 81 3.02 -3.49 3.48
N ILE A 82 2.17 -2.47 3.30
CA ILE A 82 2.49 -1.25 2.54
C ILE A 82 2.96 -0.19 3.53
N CYS A 83 4.19 0.27 3.34
CA CYS A 83 4.87 1.19 4.26
C CYS A 83 5.38 2.42 3.52
N SER A 84 5.58 3.51 4.25
CA SER A 84 6.59 4.50 3.85
C SER A 84 7.96 4.03 4.32
N LEU A 85 8.96 4.32 3.50
CA LEU A 85 10.36 4.03 3.78
C LEU A 85 11.09 5.35 4.05
N ASP A 86 11.68 5.46 5.24
CA ASP A 86 12.51 6.57 5.66
C ASP A 86 13.96 6.10 5.82
N LEU A 87 14.87 6.69 5.02
CA LEU A 87 16.32 6.45 5.10
C LEU A 87 16.98 7.60 5.83
N ARG A 88 17.43 7.32 7.06
CA ARG A 88 18.19 8.29 7.86
C ARG A 88 19.67 7.93 7.87
N LEU A 89 20.51 8.88 7.48
CA LEU A 89 21.96 8.79 7.69
C LEU A 89 22.28 9.13 9.14
N ILE A 90 23.04 8.27 9.81
CA ILE A 90 23.52 8.49 11.16
C ILE A 90 25.03 8.72 11.09
N ALA A 91 25.49 9.81 11.73
CA ALA A 91 26.91 10.06 11.89
C ALA A 91 27.54 8.96 12.76
N GLY A 92 28.68 8.43 12.33
CA GLY A 92 29.47 7.50 13.14
C GLY A 92 29.90 8.13 14.47
N ALA A 93 30.29 7.30 15.45
CA ALA A 93 30.80 7.81 16.71
C ALA A 93 32.07 8.67 16.48
N PRO A 94 32.41 9.61 17.39
CA PRO A 94 33.61 10.42 17.23
C PRO A 94 34.87 9.55 17.11
N GLY A 95 35.49 9.53 15.91
CA GLY A 95 36.66 8.70 15.59
C GLY A 95 36.38 7.54 14.63
N GLU A 96 35.12 7.23 14.35
CA GLU A 96 34.71 6.29 13.29
C GLU A 96 34.53 7.03 11.97
N THR A 97 35.06 6.47 10.89
CA THR A 97 34.87 6.99 9.53
C THR A 97 33.62 6.43 8.86
N ASP A 98 32.92 5.51 9.53
CA ASP A 98 31.78 4.79 8.97
C ASP A 98 30.48 5.49 9.39
N SER A 99 29.76 6.05 8.42
CA SER A 99 28.42 6.57 8.62
C SER A 99 27.42 5.43 8.52
N GLY A 100 26.64 5.22 9.58
CA GLY A 100 25.55 4.23 9.58
C GLY A 100 24.34 4.70 8.76
N GLN A 101 23.54 3.75 8.29
CA GLN A 101 22.21 4.01 7.72
C GLN A 101 21.16 3.30 8.58
N VAL A 102 20.13 4.02 8.98
CA VAL A 102 18.93 3.44 9.59
C VAL A 102 17.80 3.51 8.58
N VAL A 103 17.19 2.35 8.36
CA VAL A 103 16.03 2.18 7.50
C VAL A 103 14.84 1.93 8.41
N GLU A 104 13.86 2.81 8.33
CA GLU A 104 12.61 2.67 9.06
C GLU A 104 11.47 2.45 8.07
N LEU A 105 10.68 1.42 8.33
CA LEU A 105 9.45 1.13 7.60
C LEU A 105 8.28 1.48 8.51
N LEU A 106 7.49 2.46 8.10
CA LEU A 106 6.28 2.86 8.80
C LEU A 106 5.07 2.40 7.99
N GLU A 107 4.27 1.49 8.54
CA GLU A 107 3.03 1.06 7.91
C GLU A 107 2.11 2.25 7.65
N LEU A 108 1.54 2.31 6.44
CA LEU A 108 0.65 3.37 6.04
C LEU A 108 -0.81 2.99 6.31
N ASP A 109 -1.48 3.80 7.14
CA ASP A 109 -2.94 3.75 7.28
C ASP A 109 -3.59 4.48 6.09
N LEU A 110 -3.82 3.73 5.01
CA LEU A 110 -4.34 4.25 3.75
C LEU A 110 -5.87 4.14 3.69
N PRO A 111 -6.57 5.16 3.16
CA PRO A 111 -7.98 4.99 2.81
C PRO A 111 -8.12 3.90 1.73
N PRO A 112 -9.25 3.17 1.67
CA PRO A 112 -9.41 2.01 0.78
C PRO A 112 -9.05 2.28 -0.68
N GLU A 113 -9.42 3.46 -1.19
CA GLU A 113 -9.14 3.85 -2.58
C GLU A 113 -7.64 3.95 -2.87
N GLU A 114 -6.89 4.61 -1.99
CA GLU A 114 -5.43 4.71 -2.13
C GLU A 114 -4.74 3.37 -1.88
N TYR A 115 -5.21 2.62 -0.90
CA TYR A 115 -4.71 1.27 -0.63
C TYR A 115 -4.82 0.39 -1.87
N MET A 116 -5.97 0.41 -2.56
CA MET A 116 -6.18 -0.38 -3.77
C MET A 116 -5.22 0.00 -4.91
N VAL A 117 -4.86 1.28 -5.05
CA VAL A 117 -3.89 1.74 -6.05
C VAL A 117 -2.52 1.12 -5.79
N TYR A 118 -1.98 1.29 -4.58
CA TYR A 118 -0.68 0.73 -4.21
C TYR A 118 -0.69 -0.80 -4.16
N ALA A 119 -1.75 -1.42 -3.66
CA ALA A 119 -1.83 -2.87 -3.59
C ALA A 119 -1.89 -3.50 -5.00
N THR A 120 -2.59 -2.86 -5.94
CA THR A 120 -2.62 -3.33 -7.33
C THR A 120 -1.26 -3.22 -8.00
N GLU A 121 -0.53 -2.13 -7.77
CA GLU A 121 0.87 -1.93 -8.18
C GLU A 121 1.76 -3.06 -7.64
N ALA A 122 1.73 -3.28 -6.32
CA ALA A 122 2.53 -4.27 -5.62
C ALA A 122 2.23 -5.69 -6.10
N ILE A 123 0.96 -6.09 -6.19
CA ILE A 123 0.58 -7.42 -6.67
C ILE A 123 1.07 -7.66 -8.09
N ARG A 124 0.95 -6.68 -8.99
CA ARG A 124 1.46 -6.80 -10.36
C ARG A 124 2.97 -7.03 -10.36
N TRP A 125 3.70 -6.19 -9.63
CA TRP A 125 5.15 -6.28 -9.52
C TRP A 125 5.58 -7.65 -8.97
N LEU A 126 5.01 -8.08 -7.84
CA LEU A 126 5.39 -9.32 -7.15
C LEU A 126 5.06 -10.55 -7.98
N ARG A 127 3.90 -10.55 -8.65
CA ARG A 127 3.52 -11.63 -9.57
C ARG A 127 4.48 -11.74 -10.75
N ASP A 128 4.93 -10.62 -11.30
CA ASP A 128 5.88 -10.63 -12.41
C ASP A 128 7.28 -11.07 -11.95
N GLU A 129 7.69 -10.71 -10.74
CA GLU A 129 8.89 -11.28 -10.10
C GLU A 129 8.77 -12.80 -9.89
N MET A 130 7.64 -13.30 -9.37
CA MET A 130 7.41 -14.74 -9.22
C MET A 130 7.55 -15.48 -10.55
N ARG A 131 6.97 -14.94 -11.62
CA ARG A 131 7.09 -15.50 -12.98
C ARG A 131 8.53 -15.50 -13.46
N ARG A 132 9.27 -14.40 -13.25
CA ARG A 132 10.71 -14.32 -13.57
C ARG A 132 11.54 -15.37 -12.83
N ARG A 133 11.15 -15.72 -11.60
CA ARG A 133 11.79 -16.78 -10.80
C ARG A 133 11.31 -18.19 -11.11
N GLY A 134 10.32 -18.37 -11.99
CA GLY A 134 9.70 -19.68 -12.24
C GLY A 134 8.88 -20.20 -11.05
N LEU A 135 8.47 -19.34 -10.13
CA LEU A 135 7.59 -19.67 -9.02
C LEU A 135 6.14 -19.64 -9.52
N SER A 136 5.68 -20.74 -10.09
CA SER A 136 4.25 -20.98 -10.31
C SER A 136 3.64 -21.43 -8.99
N GLY A 137 2.76 -20.60 -8.41
CA GLY A 137 1.93 -20.97 -7.27
C GLY A 137 0.92 -22.06 -7.61
#